data_AF-E7MQ49-F1
#
_entry.id   AF-E7MQ49-F1
#
_cell.length_a   1.000
_cell.length_b   1.000
_cell.length_c   1.000
_cell.angle_alpha   90.00
_cell.angle_beta   90.00
_cell.angle_gamma   90.00
#
_symmetry.space_group_name_H-M   'P 1'
#
loop_
_entity.id
_entity.type
_entity.pdbx_description
1 polymer ?
#
loop_
_entity_poly.entity_id
_entity_poly.type
_entity_poly.pdbx_seq_one_letter_code
_entity_poly.pdbx_strand_id
1 'polypeptide(L)'
;MISLQVCIVNTESDTYFLKNQDRLISLEAQPSVRHLLRNDEHIVGIEEHYHHDGAVESAFLLTEKVSEQDFIDLIAILLESYICRYHCARIVFHTKDAQLIQAYRANAVRCDNNQFVYVVEPYRLQLENDVFDERGYIINQGKMESIPFGWFNTRDKGCGWIAAYNLLKLNGKTKLMKDVLDGLKRFAFIGNLLGQEKISLYFWLKKQGLNVHMSAGTNTKIIKKMCASKSGILLYIHRHNAHYVAYEVCKDGRIHLYNAVYGKRNHIMTASEFLSEHSFIPLSSLIYID
;
A
#
# COMPACT_ATOMS: atom_id res chain seq x y z
N MET A 1 -1.88 -5.92 -26.52
CA MET A 1 -0.53 -5.37 -26.31
C MET A 1 -0.75 -3.98 -25.73
N ILE A 2 -0.33 -3.77 -24.48
CA ILE A 2 -0.52 -2.51 -23.78
C ILE A 2 0.85 -1.84 -23.68
N SER A 3 0.92 -0.60 -24.16
CA SER A 3 2.10 0.27 -24.03
C SER A 3 1.80 1.33 -22.98
N LEU A 4 2.68 1.44 -22.00
CA LEU A 4 2.61 2.44 -20.94
C LEU A 4 3.81 3.37 -21.08
N GLN A 5 3.57 4.67 -21.20
CA GLN A 5 4.62 5.69 -21.10
C GLN A 5 4.50 6.41 -19.77
N VAL A 6 5.62 6.52 -19.05
CA VAL A 6 5.71 7.17 -17.74
C VAL A 6 6.76 8.24 -17.76
N CYS A 7 6.43 9.45 -17.30
CA CYS A 7 7.38 10.52 -17.06
C CYS A 7 7.49 10.78 -15.54
N ILE A 8 8.71 10.70 -15.01
CA ILE A 8 9.03 10.93 -13.60
C ILE A 8 9.71 12.30 -13.49
N VAL A 9 9.17 13.19 -12.66
CA VAL A 9 9.61 14.59 -12.56
C VAL A 9 10.13 14.89 -11.15
N ASN A 10 11.18 15.71 -11.05
CA ASN A 10 11.77 16.21 -9.81
C ASN A 10 12.40 15.09 -8.95
N THR A 11 13.39 14.42 -9.53
CA THR A 11 14.17 13.39 -8.86
C THR A 11 15.32 14.05 -8.11
N GLU A 12 15.59 13.66 -6.85
CA GLU A 12 16.87 13.98 -6.19
C GLU A 12 18.06 13.20 -6.83
N SER A 13 17.82 12.57 -7.99
CA SER A 13 18.68 11.57 -8.61
C SER A 13 20.00 12.13 -9.11
N ASP A 14 20.18 13.45 -9.20
CA ASP A 14 21.47 14.00 -9.65
C ASP A 14 22.62 13.47 -8.79
N THR A 15 22.42 13.30 -7.47
CA THR A 15 23.49 12.80 -6.59
C THR A 15 23.71 11.29 -6.69
N TYR A 16 22.67 10.49 -6.98
CA TYR A 16 22.78 9.04 -7.18
C TYR A 16 23.38 8.70 -8.56
N PHE A 17 22.99 9.46 -9.60
CA PHE A 17 23.49 9.30 -10.96
C PHE A 17 24.95 9.74 -11.07
N LEU A 18 25.32 10.89 -10.50
CA LEU A 18 26.72 11.36 -10.48
C LEU A 18 27.67 10.33 -9.86
N LYS A 19 27.22 9.56 -8.86
CA LYS A 19 28.03 8.50 -8.21
C LYS A 19 28.22 7.25 -9.05
N ASN A 20 27.38 7.00 -10.05
CA ASN A 20 27.39 5.76 -10.84
C ASN A 20 27.69 5.99 -12.34
N GLN A 21 27.86 7.24 -12.77
CA GLN A 21 28.09 7.63 -14.16
C GLN A 21 29.48 7.19 -14.68
N ASP A 22 30.51 7.20 -13.83
CA ASP A 22 31.90 6.83 -14.21
C ASP A 22 32.07 5.36 -14.67
N ARG A 23 31.01 4.54 -14.57
CA ARG A 23 31.02 3.12 -14.98
C ARG A 23 30.33 2.85 -16.32
N LEU A 24 29.65 3.82 -16.93
CA LEU A 24 28.95 3.64 -18.19
C LEU A 24 29.67 4.45 -19.28
N ILE A 25 30.60 3.78 -19.94
CA ILE A 25 31.41 4.29 -21.05
C ILE A 25 30.51 4.70 -22.23
N SER A 26 30.86 5.87 -22.78
CA SER A 26 30.41 6.49 -24.01
C SER A 26 29.89 5.56 -25.11
N LEU A 27 28.67 5.80 -25.56
CA LEU A 27 28.20 5.62 -26.93
C LEU A 27 27.15 6.70 -27.18
N GLU A 28 27.10 7.28 -28.38
CA GLU A 28 26.14 8.32 -28.83
C GLU A 28 24.67 7.83 -28.91
N ALA A 29 24.30 6.85 -28.10
CA ALA A 29 22.93 6.38 -27.88
C ALA A 29 22.55 6.75 -26.44
N GLN A 30 21.39 7.39 -26.25
CA GLN A 30 20.86 7.61 -24.90
C GLN A 30 20.83 6.27 -24.15
N PRO A 31 21.44 6.16 -22.96
CA PRO A 31 21.54 4.89 -22.26
C PRO A 31 20.15 4.41 -21.86
N SER A 32 19.65 3.39 -22.56
CA SER A 32 18.40 2.71 -22.23
C SER A 32 18.68 1.52 -21.32
N VAL A 33 18.07 1.45 -20.14
CA VAL A 33 18.13 0.27 -19.27
C VAL A 33 16.86 -0.55 -19.44
N ARG A 34 17.01 -1.86 -19.72
CA ARG A 34 15.88 -2.78 -19.84
C ARG A 34 15.78 -3.68 -18.62
N HIS A 35 14.59 -3.75 -18.03
CA HIS A 35 14.26 -4.68 -16.97
C HIS A 35 13.19 -5.67 -17.44
N LEU A 36 13.33 -6.92 -17.02
CA LEU A 36 12.26 -7.91 -17.14
C LEU A 36 11.32 -7.74 -15.97
N LEU A 37 10.04 -7.54 -16.25
CA LEU A 37 9.00 -7.57 -15.24
C LEU A 37 8.62 -9.01 -14.97
N ARG A 38 8.62 -9.39 -13.69
CA ARG A 38 8.21 -10.73 -13.25
C ARG A 38 7.00 -10.64 -12.33
N ASN A 39 6.05 -11.55 -12.52
CA ASN A 39 5.02 -11.87 -11.54
C ASN A 39 5.25 -13.33 -11.11
N ASP A 40 5.55 -13.54 -9.84
CA ASP A 40 6.16 -14.77 -9.33
C ASP A 40 7.42 -15.16 -10.16
N GLU A 41 7.38 -16.30 -10.85
CA GLU A 41 8.47 -16.82 -11.70
C GLU A 41 8.28 -16.52 -13.20
N HIS A 42 7.18 -15.86 -13.59
CA HIS A 42 6.83 -15.63 -14.99
C HIS A 42 7.22 -14.22 -15.44
N ILE A 43 7.83 -14.11 -16.63
CA ILE A 43 8.11 -12.81 -17.26
C ILE A 43 6.80 -12.30 -17.86
N VAL A 44 6.27 -11.22 -17.27
CA VAL A 44 5.00 -10.61 -17.69
C VAL A 44 5.20 -9.41 -18.63
N GLY A 45 6.43 -8.93 -18.76
CA GLY A 45 6.74 -7.84 -19.68
C GLY A 45 8.19 -7.36 -19.65
N ILE A 46 8.43 -6.33 -20.46
CA ILE A 46 9.70 -5.62 -20.55
C ILE A 46 9.43 -4.15 -20.19
N GLU A 47 10.28 -3.59 -19.34
CA GLU A 47 10.33 -2.17 -19.02
C GLU A 47 11.63 -1.58 -19.56
N GLU A 48 11.55 -0.44 -20.25
CA GLU A 48 12.70 0.29 -20.77
C GLU A 48 12.71 1.70 -20.19
N HIS A 49 13.85 2.15 -19.66
CA HIS A 49 14.04 3.49 -19.10
C HIS A 49 14.93 4.34 -19.98
N TYR A 50 14.54 5.59 -20.18
CA TYR A 50 15.29 6.64 -20.84
C TYR A 50 15.49 7.79 -19.86
N HIS A 51 16.74 8.20 -19.67
CA HIS A 51 17.11 9.28 -18.76
C HIS A 51 17.46 10.53 -19.56
N HIS A 52 16.82 11.65 -19.26
CA HIS A 52 17.15 12.95 -19.85
C HIS A 52 16.80 14.08 -18.88
N ASP A 53 17.65 15.10 -18.78
CA ASP A 53 17.40 16.40 -18.13
C ASP A 53 16.51 16.38 -16.87
N GLY A 54 16.89 15.62 -15.83
CA GLY A 54 16.18 15.58 -14.55
C GLY A 54 14.82 14.87 -14.59
N ALA A 55 14.56 14.12 -15.67
CA ALA A 55 13.38 13.29 -15.86
C ALA A 55 13.76 11.84 -16.25
N VAL A 56 12.84 10.93 -15.98
CA VAL A 56 12.92 9.54 -16.45
C VAL A 56 11.68 9.23 -17.25
N GLU A 57 11.87 8.81 -18.49
CA GLU A 57 10.82 8.24 -19.32
C GLU A 57 10.89 6.72 -19.25
N SER A 58 9.77 6.06 -18.94
CA SER A 58 9.70 4.61 -18.93
C SER A 58 8.63 4.10 -19.88
N ALA A 59 8.97 3.07 -20.65
CA ALA A 59 8.08 2.39 -21.57
C ALA A 59 7.89 0.93 -21.15
N PHE A 60 6.64 0.48 -21.10
CA PHE A 60 6.33 -0.92 -20.79
C PHE A 60 5.67 -1.63 -21.93
N LEU A 61 6.01 -2.90 -22.07
CA LEU A 61 5.34 -3.84 -22.95
C LEU A 61 4.93 -5.08 -22.16
N LEU A 62 3.63 -5.30 -22.01
CA LEU A 62 3.10 -6.54 -21.48
C LEU A 62 2.94 -7.58 -22.59
N THR A 63 3.50 -8.77 -22.36
CA THR A 63 3.52 -9.88 -23.33
C THR A 63 2.29 -10.77 -23.25
N GLU A 64 1.51 -10.67 -22.18
CA GLU A 64 0.35 -11.52 -21.91
C GLU A 64 -0.87 -10.72 -21.48
N LYS A 65 -2.06 -11.34 -21.58
CA LYS A 65 -3.27 -10.80 -20.96
C LYS A 65 -3.21 -11.09 -19.47
N VAL A 66 -3.20 -10.04 -18.65
CA VAL A 66 -3.28 -10.16 -17.18
C VAL A 66 -4.69 -9.80 -16.70
N SER A 67 -5.10 -10.28 -15.53
CA SER A 67 -6.42 -9.98 -14.99
C SER A 67 -6.53 -8.52 -14.55
N GLU A 68 -7.75 -8.02 -14.32
CA GLU A 68 -7.95 -6.65 -13.82
C GLU A 68 -7.23 -6.42 -12.49
N GLN A 69 -7.28 -7.39 -11.58
CA GLN A 69 -6.60 -7.30 -10.29
C GLN A 69 -5.08 -7.29 -10.45
N ASP A 70 -4.54 -8.12 -11.34
CA ASP A 70 -3.10 -8.14 -11.62
C ASP A 70 -2.63 -6.80 -12.22
N PHE A 71 -3.47 -6.13 -13.02
CA PHE A 71 -3.19 -4.78 -13.50
C PHE A 71 -3.15 -3.76 -12.37
N ILE A 72 -4.11 -3.80 -11.45
CA ILE A 72 -4.13 -2.92 -10.27
C ILE A 72 -2.85 -3.12 -9.45
N ASP A 73 -2.45 -4.37 -9.24
CA ASP A 73 -1.29 -4.73 -8.45
C ASP A 73 0.02 -4.34 -9.14
N LEU A 74 0.10 -4.55 -10.45
CA LEU A 74 1.23 -4.09 -11.26
C LEU A 74 1.41 -2.58 -11.16
N ILE A 75 0.35 -1.78 -11.34
CA ILE A 75 0.45 -0.33 -11.21
C ILE A 75 0.90 0.09 -9.81
N ALA A 76 0.42 -0.59 -8.75
CA ALA A 76 0.88 -0.33 -7.39
C ALA A 76 2.39 -0.58 -7.23
N ILE A 77 2.89 -1.70 -7.77
CA ILE A 77 4.32 -2.06 -7.76
C ILE A 77 5.15 -1.05 -8.53
N LEU A 78 4.70 -0.61 -9.71
CA LEU A 78 5.42 0.38 -10.52
C LEU A 78 5.52 1.72 -9.79
N LEU A 79 4.40 2.19 -9.22
CA LEU A 79 4.39 3.42 -8.42
C LEU A 79 5.41 3.36 -7.29
N GLU A 80 5.38 2.31 -6.47
CA GLU A 80 6.32 2.18 -5.35
C GLU A 80 7.77 1.99 -5.79
N SER A 81 8.01 1.22 -6.87
CA SER A 81 9.35 1.06 -7.46
C SER A 81 9.94 2.42 -7.85
N TYR A 82 9.14 3.29 -8.47
CA TYR A 82 9.57 4.63 -8.88
C TYR A 82 9.78 5.58 -7.71
N ILE A 83 8.90 5.55 -6.72
CA ILE A 83 9.07 6.32 -5.49
C ILE A 83 10.36 5.90 -4.78
N CYS A 84 10.58 4.59 -4.61
CA CYS A 84 11.76 4.06 -3.93
C CYS A 84 13.06 4.36 -4.67
N ARG A 85 13.06 4.23 -6.00
CA ARG A 85 14.27 4.36 -6.84
C ARG A 85 14.65 5.81 -7.07
N TYR A 86 13.67 6.68 -7.32
CA TYR A 86 13.92 8.04 -7.79
C TYR A 86 13.55 9.11 -6.77
N HIS A 87 12.94 8.73 -5.64
CA HIS A 87 12.44 9.67 -4.63
C HIS A 87 11.54 10.78 -5.24
N CYS A 88 10.80 10.44 -6.30
CA CYS A 88 10.10 11.41 -7.11
C CYS A 88 8.87 11.99 -6.38
N ALA A 89 8.54 13.26 -6.69
CA ALA A 89 7.33 13.90 -6.17
C ALA A 89 6.11 13.68 -7.08
N ARG A 90 6.34 13.31 -8.35
CA ARG A 90 5.29 13.22 -9.37
C ARG A 90 5.63 12.17 -10.42
N ILE A 91 4.62 11.36 -10.76
CA ILE A 91 4.67 10.36 -11.81
C ILE A 91 3.51 10.64 -12.78
N VAL A 92 3.80 10.74 -14.07
CA VAL A 92 2.81 11.02 -15.13
C VAL A 92 2.72 9.83 -16.06
N PHE A 93 1.53 9.29 -16.24
CA PHE A 93 1.23 8.18 -17.14
C PHE A 93 0.45 8.67 -18.36
N HIS A 94 0.73 8.05 -19.51
CA HIS A 94 0.01 8.26 -20.75
C HIS A 94 -0.58 6.95 -21.23
N THR A 95 -1.91 6.92 -21.39
CA THR A 95 -2.62 5.78 -21.98
C THR A 95 -3.96 6.20 -22.58
N LYS A 96 -4.45 5.39 -23.53
CA LYS A 96 -5.85 5.41 -24.01
C LYS A 96 -6.57 4.10 -23.69
N ASP A 97 -5.90 3.16 -23.02
CA ASP A 97 -6.43 1.84 -22.72
C ASP A 97 -7.37 1.88 -21.50
N ALA A 98 -8.61 1.41 -21.66
CA ALA A 98 -9.63 1.46 -20.62
C ALA A 98 -9.27 0.64 -19.37
N GLN A 99 -8.57 -0.49 -19.51
CA GLN A 99 -8.17 -1.33 -18.39
C GLN A 99 -7.10 -0.63 -17.55
N LEU A 100 -6.13 0.04 -18.20
CA LEU A 100 -5.14 0.86 -17.50
C LEU A 100 -5.78 2.03 -16.74
N ILE A 101 -6.77 2.69 -17.35
CA ILE A 101 -7.49 3.79 -16.70
C ILE A 101 -8.19 3.33 -15.41
N GLN A 102 -8.74 2.11 -15.40
CA GLN A 102 -9.33 1.52 -14.19
C GLN A 102 -8.27 1.22 -13.13
N ALA A 103 -7.15 0.62 -13.52
CA ALA A 103 -6.03 0.32 -12.62
C ALA A 103 -5.41 1.59 -12.01
N TYR A 104 -5.30 2.67 -12.79
CA TYR A 104 -4.86 3.99 -12.34
C TYR A 104 -5.79 4.55 -11.27
N ARG A 105 -7.10 4.54 -11.52
CA ARG A 105 -8.09 5.04 -10.57
C ARG A 105 -8.07 4.26 -9.25
N ALA A 106 -7.89 2.94 -9.32
CA ALA A 106 -7.75 2.08 -8.14
C ALA A 106 -6.49 2.40 -7.31
N ASN A 107 -5.46 3.00 -7.92
CA ASN A 107 -4.19 3.39 -7.31
C ASN A 107 -4.07 4.92 -7.08
N ALA A 108 -5.18 5.63 -6.93
CA ALA A 108 -5.22 7.07 -6.65
C ALA A 108 -4.53 7.96 -7.72
N VAL A 109 -4.32 7.45 -8.93
CA VAL A 109 -3.85 8.24 -10.07
C VAL A 109 -5.03 9.06 -10.61
N ARG A 110 -4.86 10.38 -10.67
CA ARG A 110 -5.92 11.32 -11.11
C ARG A 110 -5.74 11.69 -12.58
N CYS A 111 -6.84 11.99 -13.26
CA CYS A 111 -6.79 12.58 -14.59
C CYS A 111 -6.74 14.11 -14.46
N ASP A 112 -5.70 14.74 -14.99
CA ASP A 112 -5.47 16.19 -14.98
C ASP A 112 -4.99 16.61 -16.38
N ASN A 113 -5.71 17.50 -17.06
CA ASN A 113 -5.40 17.98 -18.42
C ASN A 113 -5.07 16.86 -19.44
N ASN A 114 -5.91 15.81 -19.52
CA ASN A 114 -5.72 14.63 -20.37
C ASN A 114 -4.44 13.80 -20.07
N GLN A 115 -3.85 13.97 -18.89
CA GLN A 115 -2.75 13.15 -18.38
C GLN A 115 -3.17 12.43 -17.11
N PHE A 116 -2.62 11.24 -16.89
CA PHE A 116 -2.83 10.51 -15.64
C PHE A 116 -1.68 10.80 -14.69
N VAL A 117 -1.95 11.44 -13.56
CA VAL A 117 -0.91 11.96 -12.67
C VAL A 117 -1.06 11.32 -11.30
N TYR A 118 0.03 10.76 -10.80
CA TYR A 118 0.20 10.41 -9.39
C TYR A 118 1.09 11.47 -8.72
N VAL A 119 0.57 12.11 -7.69
CA VAL A 119 1.33 13.04 -6.86
C VAL A 119 1.73 12.29 -5.61
N VAL A 120 3.03 12.08 -5.44
CA VAL A 120 3.56 11.35 -4.28
C VAL A 120 3.33 12.21 -3.05
N GLU A 121 2.65 11.65 -2.05
CA GLU A 121 2.28 12.43 -0.88
C GLU A 121 3.50 12.77 -0.01
N PRO A 122 3.52 13.95 0.64
CA PRO A 122 4.66 14.36 1.46
C PRO A 122 5.01 13.38 2.59
N TYR A 123 4.03 12.70 3.18
CA TYR A 123 4.29 11.70 4.21
C TYR A 123 5.03 10.47 3.66
N ARG A 124 4.76 10.05 2.42
CA ARG A 124 5.49 8.94 1.78
C ARG A 124 6.96 9.28 1.56
N LEU A 125 7.26 10.54 1.23
CA LEU A 125 8.60 11.08 1.00
C LEU A 125 9.39 11.28 2.31
N GLN A 126 8.72 11.36 3.46
CA GLN A 126 9.36 11.51 4.78
C GLN A 126 9.75 10.18 5.43
N LEU A 127 9.34 9.05 4.85
CA LEU A 127 9.42 7.73 5.46
C LEU A 127 10.39 6.84 4.69
N GLU A 128 11.13 6.02 5.43
CA GLU A 128 12.03 5.02 4.84
C GLU A 128 11.26 3.98 4.02
N ASN A 129 11.88 3.46 2.97
CA ASN A 129 11.23 2.52 2.05
C ASN A 129 10.79 1.21 2.71
N ASP A 130 11.43 0.79 3.81
CA ASP A 130 11.06 -0.43 4.54
C ASP A 130 9.87 -0.26 5.49
N VAL A 131 9.26 0.94 5.52
CA VAL A 131 7.92 1.16 6.06
C VAL A 131 6.85 0.47 5.22
N PHE A 132 7.12 0.31 3.93
CA PHE A 132 6.19 -0.19 2.93
C PHE A 132 6.64 -1.55 2.37
N ASP A 133 5.67 -2.34 1.90
CA ASP A 133 5.96 -3.45 0.99
C ASP A 133 6.04 -2.96 -0.47
N GLU A 134 6.32 -3.89 -1.39
CA GLU A 134 6.45 -3.60 -2.82
C GLU A 134 5.20 -3.05 -3.48
N ARG A 135 4.02 -3.22 -2.86
CA ARG A 135 2.74 -2.69 -3.36
C ARG A 135 2.37 -1.37 -2.69
N GLY A 136 3.07 -0.96 -1.63
CA GLY A 136 2.82 0.29 -0.91
C GLY A 136 1.85 0.14 0.26
N TYR A 137 1.66 -1.09 0.76
CA TYR A 137 1.00 -1.31 2.04
C TYR A 137 1.96 -0.91 3.16
N ILE A 138 1.43 -0.31 4.22
CA ILE A 138 2.22 0.05 5.40
C ILE A 138 2.40 -1.22 6.25
N ILE A 139 3.65 -1.64 6.45
CA ILE A 139 4.01 -2.86 7.19
C ILE A 139 4.86 -2.59 8.43
N ASN A 140 5.36 -1.36 8.62
CA ASN A 140 6.21 -1.02 9.76
C ASN A 140 5.83 0.32 10.40
N GLN A 141 4.77 0.30 11.21
CA GLN A 141 4.38 1.44 12.05
C GLN A 141 5.49 1.91 12.99
N GLY A 142 6.37 0.99 13.44
CA GLY A 142 7.45 1.30 14.38
C GLY A 142 8.41 2.39 13.90
N LYS A 143 8.48 2.62 12.59
CA LYS A 143 9.33 3.63 11.94
C LYS A 143 8.59 4.93 11.56
N MET A 144 7.35 5.11 11.98
CA MET A 144 6.51 6.25 11.58
C MET A 144 6.39 7.33 12.67
N GLU A 145 7.45 7.58 13.44
CA GLU A 145 7.45 8.57 14.53
C GLU A 145 7.25 10.01 14.04
N SER A 146 7.73 10.32 12.84
CA SER A 146 7.59 11.64 12.21
C SER A 146 6.15 11.99 11.81
N ILE A 147 5.24 11.02 11.73
CA ILE A 147 3.87 11.21 11.24
C ILE A 147 2.91 11.45 12.42
N PRO A 148 2.31 12.66 12.56
CA PRO A 148 1.49 13.00 13.71
C PRO A 148 0.07 12.43 13.62
N PHE A 149 -0.47 11.93 14.73
CA PHE A 149 -1.83 11.44 14.87
C PHE A 149 -2.51 12.00 16.14
N GLY A 150 -3.21 13.12 15.99
CA GLY A 150 -3.81 13.85 17.11
C GLY A 150 -2.71 14.42 18.02
N TRP A 151 -2.78 14.11 19.31
CA TRP A 151 -1.76 14.46 20.31
C TRP A 151 -0.58 13.47 20.37
N PHE A 152 -0.64 12.39 19.60
CA PHE A 152 0.36 11.32 19.59
C PHE A 152 1.06 11.25 18.22
N ASN A 153 2.12 10.45 18.13
CA ASN A 153 2.69 10.06 16.84
C ASN A 153 2.07 8.74 16.33
N THR A 154 2.30 8.43 15.06
CA THR A 154 1.80 7.21 14.43
C THR A 154 2.46 5.96 15.00
N ARG A 155 3.75 6.01 15.34
CA ARG A 155 4.45 4.88 15.98
C ARG A 155 3.68 4.36 17.20
N ASP A 156 3.19 5.25 18.06
CA ASP A 156 2.59 4.88 19.34
C ASP A 156 1.07 4.60 19.26
N LYS A 157 0.34 5.29 18.38
CA LYS A 157 -1.15 5.24 18.34
C LYS A 157 -1.76 5.13 16.94
N GLY A 158 -0.95 4.80 15.92
CA GLY A 158 -1.36 4.81 14.52
C GLY A 158 -1.97 3.52 13.97
N CYS A 159 -1.94 2.41 14.71
CA CYS A 159 -2.34 1.09 14.20
C CYS A 159 -3.73 1.05 13.56
N GLY A 160 -4.70 1.79 14.12
CA GLY A 160 -6.06 1.85 13.58
C GLY A 160 -6.16 2.51 12.20
N TRP A 161 -5.47 3.65 11.99
CA TRP A 161 -5.52 4.33 10.69
C TRP A 161 -4.66 3.61 9.65
N ILE A 162 -3.55 2.99 10.06
CA ILE A 162 -2.72 2.15 9.20
C ILE A 162 -3.53 0.95 8.69
N ALA A 163 -4.24 0.26 9.59
CA ALA A 163 -5.11 -0.85 9.21
C ALA A 163 -6.24 -0.39 8.26
N ALA A 164 -6.77 0.81 8.46
CA ALA A 164 -7.76 1.41 7.57
C ALA A 164 -7.20 1.72 6.18
N TYR A 165 -6.00 2.31 6.11
CA TYR A 165 -5.28 2.59 4.85
C TYR A 165 -5.04 1.29 4.07
N ASN A 166 -4.51 0.26 4.73
CA ASN A 166 -4.26 -1.03 4.10
C ASN A 166 -5.56 -1.71 3.63
N LEU A 167 -6.62 -1.69 4.45
CA LEU A 167 -7.92 -2.28 4.06
C LEU A 167 -8.54 -1.56 2.84
N LEU A 168 -8.45 -0.23 2.78
CA LEU A 168 -8.91 0.54 1.62
C LEU A 168 -8.15 0.14 0.36
N LYS A 169 -6.83 0.03 0.45
CA LYS A 169 -5.96 -0.37 -0.67
C LYS A 169 -6.25 -1.81 -1.13
N LEU A 170 -6.41 -2.75 -0.19
CA LEU A 170 -6.83 -4.14 -0.46
C LEU A 170 -8.14 -4.25 -1.26
N ASN A 171 -9.00 -3.25 -1.15
CA ASN A 171 -10.32 -3.23 -1.77
C ASN A 171 -10.42 -2.21 -2.92
N GLY A 172 -9.28 -1.86 -3.55
CA GLY A 172 -9.25 -1.01 -4.75
C GLY A 172 -9.68 0.45 -4.50
N LYS A 173 -9.65 0.89 -3.24
CA LYS A 173 -10.03 2.23 -2.80
C LYS A 173 -8.84 3.00 -2.23
N THR A 174 -7.68 2.87 -2.86
CA THR A 174 -6.44 3.53 -2.44
C THR A 174 -6.69 5.02 -2.19
N LYS A 175 -6.19 5.50 -1.05
CA LYS A 175 -6.23 6.90 -0.62
C LYS A 175 -4.85 7.30 -0.14
N LEU A 176 -4.54 8.59 -0.20
CA LEU A 176 -3.33 9.13 0.40
C LEU A 176 -3.36 8.91 1.93
N MET A 177 -2.23 8.58 2.54
CA MET A 177 -2.10 8.44 4.00
C MET A 177 -2.63 9.69 4.71
N LYS A 178 -2.31 10.89 4.20
CA LYS A 178 -2.82 12.14 4.78
C LYS A 178 -4.36 12.19 4.85
N ASP A 179 -5.05 11.77 3.79
CA ASP A 179 -6.51 11.79 3.74
C ASP A 179 -7.14 10.78 4.71
N VAL A 180 -6.53 9.60 4.84
CA VAL A 180 -6.96 8.58 5.81
C VAL A 180 -6.75 9.10 7.24
N LEU A 181 -5.57 9.64 7.50
CA LEU A 181 -5.16 10.19 8.78
C LEU A 181 -6.08 11.34 9.21
N ASP A 182 -6.32 12.33 8.35
CA ASP A 182 -7.18 13.48 8.64
C ASP A 182 -8.66 13.07 8.78
N GLY A 183 -9.09 12.05 8.03
CA GLY A 183 -10.41 11.46 8.14
C GLY A 183 -10.66 10.80 9.50
N LEU A 184 -9.64 10.11 10.05
CA LEU A 184 -9.73 9.37 11.30
C LEU A 184 -9.34 10.19 12.55
N LYS A 185 -8.44 11.18 12.41
CA LYS A 185 -8.08 12.13 13.46
C LYS A 185 -9.31 12.78 14.09
N ARG A 186 -10.30 13.16 13.28
CA ARG A 186 -11.56 13.77 13.74
C ARG A 186 -12.31 12.92 14.77
N PHE A 187 -12.15 11.60 14.74
CA PHE A 187 -12.78 10.67 15.68
C PHE A 187 -11.88 10.37 16.90
N ALA A 188 -10.56 10.44 16.74
CA ALA A 188 -9.61 10.35 17.86
C ALA A 188 -9.75 11.53 18.85
N PHE A 189 -10.26 12.69 18.40
CA PHE A 189 -10.56 13.83 19.28
C PHE A 189 -11.81 13.64 20.16
N ILE A 190 -12.76 12.79 19.75
CA ILE A 190 -14.05 12.60 20.45
C ILE A 190 -13.98 11.41 21.44
N GLY A 191 -13.06 10.47 21.23
CA GLY A 191 -12.82 9.32 22.11
C GLY A 191 -11.52 9.44 22.89
N ASN A 192 -11.59 9.94 24.13
CA ASN A 192 -10.46 10.14 25.05
C ASN A 192 -9.48 8.94 25.16
N LEU A 193 -8.18 9.28 25.28
CA LEU A 193 -7.03 8.52 25.81
C LEU A 193 -6.60 7.16 25.20
N LEU A 194 -7.42 6.46 24.40
CA LEU A 194 -7.18 5.05 24.01
C LEU A 194 -7.07 4.78 22.49
N GLY A 195 -6.48 5.70 21.72
CA GLY A 195 -6.23 5.49 20.29
C GLY A 195 -7.51 5.48 19.43
N GLN A 196 -7.48 4.81 18.28
CA GLN A 196 -8.62 4.76 17.36
C GLN A 196 -9.76 3.88 17.90
N GLU A 197 -10.94 4.49 18.08
CA GLU A 197 -12.15 3.79 18.52
C GLU A 197 -12.79 2.98 17.36
N LYS A 198 -13.23 1.76 17.67
CA LYS A 198 -13.65 0.72 16.70
C LYS A 198 -14.92 1.10 15.94
N ILE A 199 -15.93 1.64 16.61
CA ILE A 199 -17.23 2.01 16.02
C ILE A 199 -17.04 3.18 15.04
N SER A 200 -16.22 4.15 15.41
CA SER A 200 -15.85 5.29 14.57
C SER A 200 -15.09 4.85 13.32
N LEU A 201 -14.14 3.91 13.48
CA LEU A 201 -13.45 3.29 12.35
C LEU A 201 -14.42 2.57 11.42
N TYR A 202 -15.35 1.79 11.97
CA TYR A 202 -16.39 1.11 11.20
C TYR A 202 -17.25 2.08 10.36
N PHE A 203 -17.78 3.13 10.97
CA PHE A 203 -18.59 4.11 10.24
C PHE A 203 -17.77 4.91 9.23
N TRP A 204 -16.52 5.21 9.54
CA TRP A 204 -15.63 5.89 8.61
C TRP A 204 -15.35 5.03 7.37
N LEU A 205 -15.06 3.74 7.54
CA LEU A 205 -14.86 2.79 6.43
C LEU A 205 -16.11 2.66 5.56
N LYS A 206 -17.31 2.59 6.17
CA LYS A 206 -18.58 2.64 5.44
C LYS A 206 -18.73 3.94 4.64
N LYS A 207 -18.36 5.09 5.21
CA LYS A 207 -18.39 6.37 4.51
C LYS A 207 -17.41 6.43 3.33
N GLN A 208 -16.30 5.68 3.38
CA GLN A 208 -15.41 5.50 2.23
C GLN A 208 -15.99 4.55 1.16
N GLY A 209 -17.20 4.02 1.39
CA GLY A 209 -17.94 3.16 0.49
C GLY A 209 -17.45 1.71 0.49
N LEU A 210 -16.86 1.24 1.59
CA LEU A 210 -16.62 -0.19 1.81
C LEU A 210 -17.86 -0.85 2.41
N ASN A 211 -18.22 -2.04 1.92
CA ASN A 211 -19.30 -2.84 2.50
C ASN A 211 -18.80 -3.65 3.70
N VAL A 212 -18.47 -2.96 4.79
CA VAL A 212 -17.93 -3.60 6.00
C VAL A 212 -19.02 -4.05 6.98
N HIS A 213 -18.74 -5.17 7.63
CA HIS A 213 -19.49 -5.75 8.73
C HIS A 213 -18.63 -5.75 10.00
N MET A 214 -19.26 -5.90 11.17
CA MET A 214 -18.55 -5.94 12.44
C MET A 214 -18.96 -7.16 13.27
N SER A 215 -17.98 -7.82 13.87
CA SER A 215 -18.17 -8.92 14.81
C SER A 215 -17.27 -8.74 16.03
N ALA A 216 -17.73 -9.19 17.19
CA ALA A 216 -16.93 -9.26 18.41
C ALA A 216 -17.29 -10.54 19.16
N GLY A 217 -16.34 -11.07 19.92
CA GLY A 217 -16.55 -12.24 20.78
C GLY A 217 -15.28 -13.07 20.95
N THR A 218 -15.47 -14.37 21.16
CA THR A 218 -14.38 -15.32 21.36
C THR A 218 -13.49 -15.43 20.12
N ASN A 219 -12.21 -15.74 20.32
CA ASN A 219 -11.29 -15.98 19.20
C ASN A 219 -11.82 -17.04 18.24
N THR A 220 -12.46 -18.12 18.72
CA THR A 220 -13.10 -19.13 17.85
C THR A 220 -14.14 -18.52 16.90
N LYS A 221 -15.00 -17.62 17.40
CA LYS A 221 -15.99 -16.92 16.57
C LYS A 221 -15.32 -16.00 15.56
N ILE A 222 -14.28 -15.29 15.97
CA ILE A 222 -13.54 -14.36 15.11
C ILE A 222 -12.76 -15.09 14.02
N ILE A 223 -12.07 -16.19 14.34
CA ILE A 223 -11.39 -17.07 13.37
C ILE A 223 -12.36 -17.53 12.29
N LYS A 224 -13.53 -18.05 12.68
CA LYS A 224 -14.55 -18.50 11.72
C LYS A 224 -14.99 -17.37 10.78
N LYS A 225 -15.11 -16.15 11.29
CA LYS A 225 -15.48 -14.98 10.49
C LYS A 225 -14.35 -14.49 9.58
N MET A 226 -13.10 -14.50 10.07
CA MET A 226 -11.93 -14.17 9.25
C MET A 226 -11.81 -15.12 8.06
N CYS A 227 -11.87 -16.42 8.29
CA CYS A 227 -11.77 -17.43 7.23
C CYS A 227 -12.90 -17.37 6.19
N ALA A 228 -14.08 -16.85 6.58
CA ALA A 228 -15.23 -16.72 5.69
C ALA A 228 -15.32 -15.36 4.98
N SER A 229 -14.39 -14.45 5.26
CA SER A 229 -14.34 -13.10 4.69
C SER A 229 -13.25 -13.00 3.63
N LYS A 230 -13.33 -12.04 2.71
CA LYS A 230 -12.23 -11.72 1.80
C LYS A 230 -11.09 -10.97 2.49
N SER A 231 -11.42 -9.97 3.29
CA SER A 231 -10.43 -9.10 3.96
C SER A 231 -11.04 -8.38 5.17
N GLY A 232 -10.22 -7.78 6.01
CA GLY A 232 -10.72 -7.00 7.14
C GLY A 232 -9.66 -6.37 8.01
N ILE A 233 -10.09 -5.89 9.18
CA ILE A 233 -9.27 -5.38 10.26
C ILE A 233 -9.60 -6.19 11.52
N LEU A 234 -8.57 -6.84 12.07
CA LEU A 234 -8.62 -7.51 13.36
C LEU A 234 -8.16 -6.55 14.45
N LEU A 235 -8.95 -6.46 15.52
CA LEU A 235 -8.59 -5.83 16.78
C LEU A 235 -8.43 -6.92 17.85
N TYR A 236 -7.23 -7.05 18.39
CA TYR A 236 -6.90 -8.02 19.43
C TYR A 236 -6.01 -7.39 20.49
N ILE A 237 -5.91 -8.04 21.65
CA ILE A 237 -5.06 -7.58 22.75
C ILE A 237 -3.82 -8.47 22.78
N HIS A 238 -2.65 -7.88 22.53
CA HIS A 238 -1.37 -8.56 22.77
C HIS A 238 -0.82 -8.20 24.16
N ARG A 239 0.39 -8.66 24.49
CA ARG A 239 0.99 -8.53 25.83
C ARG A 239 1.07 -7.08 26.37
N HIS A 240 1.10 -6.07 25.51
CA HIS A 240 1.35 -4.67 25.94
C HIS A 240 0.17 -3.73 25.73
N ASN A 241 -0.65 -3.94 24.70
CA ASN A 241 -1.84 -3.12 24.43
C ASN A 241 -2.76 -3.79 23.39
N ALA A 242 -3.86 -3.12 23.06
CA ALA A 242 -4.73 -3.48 21.96
C ALA A 242 -4.13 -3.01 20.62
N HIS A 243 -4.15 -3.88 19.60
CA HIS A 243 -3.56 -3.61 18.30
C HIS A 243 -4.52 -3.90 17.16
N TYR A 244 -4.46 -3.06 16.12
CA TYR A 244 -5.22 -3.22 14.89
C TYR A 244 -4.30 -3.70 13.77
N VAL A 245 -4.74 -4.72 13.03
CA VAL A 245 -4.04 -5.24 11.86
C VAL A 245 -5.01 -5.44 10.72
N ALA A 246 -4.62 -5.05 9.50
CA ALA A 246 -5.37 -5.41 8.30
C ALA A 246 -5.00 -6.82 7.87
N TYR A 247 -5.93 -7.55 7.28
CA TYR A 247 -5.68 -8.86 6.70
C TYR A 247 -6.44 -9.09 5.40
N GLU A 248 -5.94 -9.99 4.58
CA GLU A 248 -6.64 -10.62 3.46
C GLU A 248 -6.59 -12.15 3.59
N VAL A 249 -7.60 -12.83 3.05
CA VAL A 249 -7.62 -14.29 2.97
C VAL A 249 -7.02 -14.73 1.64
N CYS A 250 -5.96 -15.53 1.71
CA CYS A 250 -5.27 -16.10 0.56
C CYS A 250 -6.11 -17.21 -0.09
N LYS A 251 -5.81 -17.55 -1.35
CA LYS A 251 -6.50 -18.61 -2.11
C LYS A 251 -6.43 -19.98 -1.42
N ASP A 252 -5.39 -20.24 -0.64
CA ASP A 252 -5.17 -21.47 0.12
C ASP A 252 -5.84 -21.46 1.52
N GLY A 253 -6.60 -20.41 1.84
CA GLY A 253 -7.32 -20.26 3.11
C GLY A 253 -6.47 -19.73 4.27
N ARG A 254 -5.17 -19.49 4.09
CA ARG A 254 -4.35 -18.75 5.05
C ARG A 254 -4.72 -17.27 5.04
N ILE A 255 -4.25 -16.53 6.04
CA ILE A 255 -4.38 -15.09 6.11
C ILE A 255 -3.03 -14.42 5.92
N HIS A 256 -3.01 -13.35 5.16
CA HIS A 256 -1.89 -12.44 5.07
C HIS A 256 -2.18 -11.22 5.96
N LEU A 257 -1.31 -10.95 6.92
CA LEU A 257 -1.47 -9.85 7.88
C LEU A 257 -0.50 -8.70 7.62
N TYR A 258 -1.03 -7.50 7.52
CA TYR A 258 -0.23 -6.29 7.33
C TYR A 258 0.02 -5.59 8.67
N ASN A 259 1.28 -5.19 8.91
CA ASN A 259 1.70 -4.47 10.12
C ASN A 259 1.42 -5.21 11.45
N ALA A 260 1.25 -6.54 11.41
CA ALA A 260 1.11 -7.37 12.59
C ALA A 260 2.46 -7.64 13.29
N VAL A 261 3.50 -7.81 12.48
CA VAL A 261 4.91 -7.83 12.92
C VAL A 261 5.63 -6.80 12.07
N TYR A 262 6.21 -5.79 12.73
CA TYR A 262 6.79 -4.63 12.05
C TYR A 262 7.87 -5.03 11.03
N GLY A 263 7.66 -4.59 9.79
CA GLY A 263 8.56 -4.85 8.66
C GLY A 263 8.42 -6.23 8.01
N LYS A 264 7.57 -7.12 8.53
CA LYS A 264 7.37 -8.46 7.95
C LYS A 264 6.41 -8.37 6.76
N ARG A 265 6.96 -8.39 5.54
CA ARG A 265 6.21 -8.32 4.27
C ARG A 265 5.20 -9.45 4.13
N ASN A 266 5.67 -10.70 4.13
CA ASN A 266 4.81 -11.88 3.89
C ASN A 266 4.41 -12.54 5.20
N HIS A 267 3.70 -11.83 6.08
CA HIS A 267 3.20 -12.44 7.31
C HIS A 267 1.97 -13.31 7.01
N ILE A 268 2.22 -14.50 6.49
CA ILE A 268 1.17 -15.44 6.05
C ILE A 268 1.14 -16.65 7.00
N MET A 269 -0.02 -16.88 7.60
CA MET A 269 -0.27 -18.00 8.53
C MET A 269 -1.77 -18.26 8.64
N THR A 270 -2.21 -19.25 9.42
CA THR A 270 -3.64 -19.43 9.69
C THR A 270 -4.14 -18.43 10.75
N ALA A 271 -5.43 -18.08 10.70
CA ALA A 271 -6.04 -17.22 11.73
C ALA A 271 -5.98 -17.82 13.13
N SER A 272 -6.00 -19.16 13.23
CA SER A 272 -5.89 -19.87 14.50
C SER A 272 -4.49 -19.76 15.10
N GLU A 273 -3.45 -20.01 14.30
CA GLU A 273 -2.06 -19.83 14.74
C GLU A 273 -1.84 -18.38 15.20
N PHE A 274 -2.26 -17.40 14.40
CA PHE A 274 -2.04 -15.98 14.72
C PHE A 274 -2.65 -15.58 16.07
N LEU A 275 -3.92 -15.90 16.29
CA LEU A 275 -4.60 -15.53 17.54
C LEU A 275 -4.09 -16.33 18.74
N SER A 276 -3.59 -17.56 18.55
CA SER A 276 -2.98 -18.32 19.64
C SER A 276 -1.60 -17.78 20.06
N GLU A 277 -0.81 -17.31 19.10
CA GLU A 277 0.54 -16.79 19.34
C GLU A 277 0.55 -15.34 19.82
N HIS A 278 -0.37 -14.52 19.29
CA HIS A 278 -0.33 -13.06 19.48
C HIS A 278 -1.45 -12.49 20.36
N SER A 279 -2.56 -13.21 20.58
CA SER A 279 -3.66 -12.75 21.43
C SER A 279 -3.44 -13.19 22.87
N PHE A 280 -3.26 -12.23 23.78
CA PHE A 280 -3.11 -12.48 25.21
C PHE A 280 -4.45 -12.84 25.88
N ILE A 281 -5.57 -12.32 25.34
CA ILE A 281 -6.93 -12.55 25.85
C ILE A 281 -7.72 -13.30 24.76
N PRO A 282 -8.60 -14.26 25.11
CA PRO A 282 -9.40 -15.01 24.14
C PRO A 282 -10.59 -14.22 23.56
N LEU A 283 -10.48 -12.90 23.48
CA LEU A 283 -11.49 -11.99 22.97
C LEU A 283 -10.89 -11.07 21.91
N SER A 284 -11.59 -10.97 20.78
CA SER A 284 -11.19 -10.12 19.66
C SER A 284 -12.42 -9.44 19.04
N SER A 285 -12.16 -8.41 18.25
CA SER A 285 -13.16 -7.78 17.39
C SER A 285 -12.67 -7.75 15.95
N LEU A 286 -13.60 -7.74 15.01
CA LEU A 286 -13.34 -7.84 13.59
C LEU A 286 -14.23 -6.84 12.84
N ILE A 287 -13.63 -6.06 11.95
CA ILE A 287 -14.32 -5.37 10.87
C ILE A 287 -13.97 -6.13 9.59
N TYR A 288 -14.94 -6.63 8.83
CA TYR A 288 -14.64 -7.52 7.69
C TYR A 288 -15.50 -7.22 6.47
N ILE A 289 -15.02 -7.65 5.31
CA ILE A 289 -15.66 -7.58 3.99
C ILE A 289 -15.75 -9.03 3.49
N ASP A 290 -16.96 -9.45 3.10
CA ASP A 290 -17.21 -10.78 2.54
C ASP A 290 -16.58 -10.95 1.14
#